data_AF-R1GJM2-F1
#
_entry.id   AF-R1GJM2-F1
#
_cell.length_a   1.000
_cell.length_b   1.000
_cell.length_c   1.000
_cell.angle_alpha   90.00
_cell.angle_beta   90.00
_cell.angle_gamma   90.00
#
_symmetry.space_group_name_H-M   'P 1'
#
loop_
_entity.id
_entity.type
_entity.pdbx_description
1 polymer ?
#
loop_
_entity_poly.entity_id
_entity_poly.type
_entity_poly.pdbx_seq_one_letter_code
_entity_poly.pdbx_strand_id
1 'polypeptide(L)'
;MPDRPALARTQTTRPCKLCNNLDPRSHPATYHDQESTTRSIASLTLQLDPVRLKRSHENCPRCRLLADALDAHFEGWRKTKPRLLLELVECAPVRLEVQRDGTEGVKIEIYAPPAIEDCLKNHQHRLCGQSRRDLFVPSRLIYVGKDPGSTEHIKLCQVPANKVKYISLSHCWGNGPTFTTTTANLAERKRHIDFDSMPQSFQDAVTITQELGVR
;
A
#
# COMPACT_ATOMS: atom_id res chain seq x y z
N MET A 1 16.21 24.78 27.84
CA MET A 1 15.39 24.86 26.61
C MET A 1 16.33 25.19 25.47
N PRO A 2 16.67 24.24 24.59
CA PRO A 2 17.21 24.59 23.29
C PRO A 2 16.23 24.24 22.16
N ASP A 3 16.23 25.14 21.20
CA ASP A 3 15.41 25.19 19.99
C ASP A 3 15.23 23.87 19.25
N ARG A 4 13.96 23.57 18.93
CA ARG A 4 13.59 22.59 17.91
C ARG A 4 13.96 23.17 16.54
N PRO A 5 14.80 22.50 15.73
CA PRO A 5 14.96 22.90 14.35
C PRO A 5 13.64 22.67 13.61
N ALA A 6 13.11 23.75 13.03
CA ALA A 6 11.99 23.70 12.11
C ALA A 6 12.37 22.76 10.96
N LEU A 7 11.71 21.59 10.91
CA LEU A 7 11.86 20.64 9.81
C LEU A 7 11.52 21.38 8.51
N ALA A 8 12.51 21.40 7.62
CA ALA A 8 12.43 22.01 6.31
C ALA A 8 11.19 21.49 5.57
N ARG A 9 10.19 22.37 5.41
CA ARG A 9 9.14 22.23 4.41
C ARG A 9 9.86 22.15 3.06
N THR A 10 9.98 20.94 2.51
CA THR A 10 10.43 20.75 1.13
C THR A 10 9.55 21.62 0.22
N GLN A 11 10.22 22.55 -0.43
CA GLN A 11 9.64 23.68 -1.13
C GLN A 11 8.75 23.22 -2.30
N THR A 12 7.48 23.62 -2.24
CA THR A 12 6.65 24.09 -3.38
C THR A 12 6.97 23.54 -4.77
N THR A 13 6.55 22.30 -5.08
CA THR A 13 6.11 21.99 -6.45
C THR A 13 4.63 22.35 -6.53
N ARG A 14 4.23 23.24 -7.45
CA ARG A 14 2.81 23.52 -7.71
C ARG A 14 2.07 22.17 -7.85
N PRO A 15 0.91 21.98 -7.20
CA PRO A 15 0.20 20.71 -7.24
C PRO A 15 -0.09 20.34 -8.70
N CYS A 16 0.20 19.09 -9.07
CA CYS A 16 -0.13 18.62 -10.41
C CYS A 16 -1.63 18.79 -10.65
N LYS A 17 -2.01 19.51 -11.71
CA LYS A 17 -3.41 19.77 -12.08
C LYS A 17 -4.20 18.52 -12.53
N LEU A 18 -3.59 17.34 -12.45
CA LEU A 18 -4.20 16.09 -12.85
C LEU A 18 -4.33 15.15 -11.64
N CYS A 19 -3.23 14.81 -10.98
CA CYS A 19 -3.25 13.88 -9.84
C CYS A 19 -3.22 14.57 -8.47
N ASN A 20 -3.18 15.90 -8.41
CA ASN A 20 -2.99 16.68 -7.18
C ASN A 20 -1.83 16.17 -6.30
N ASN A 21 -0.76 15.69 -6.93
CA ASN A 21 0.40 15.06 -6.27
C ASN A 21 0.06 13.84 -5.39
N LEU A 22 -1.09 13.21 -5.61
CA LEU A 22 -1.66 12.14 -4.76
C LEU A 22 -1.87 12.57 -3.31
N ASP A 23 -2.09 13.87 -3.09
CA ASP A 23 -2.37 14.44 -1.78
C ASP A 23 -3.85 14.84 -1.71
N PRO A 24 -4.68 14.22 -0.86
CA PRO A 24 -6.07 14.63 -0.73
C PRO A 24 -6.23 15.96 0.01
N ARG A 25 -5.24 16.53 0.70
CA ARG A 25 -5.43 17.74 1.54
C ARG A 25 -5.32 19.06 0.80
N SER A 26 -4.67 19.08 -0.36
CA SER A 26 -4.35 20.32 -1.08
C SER A 26 -5.36 20.69 -2.18
N HIS A 27 -6.48 19.99 -2.27
CA HIS A 27 -7.47 20.18 -3.34
C HIS A 27 -8.74 20.90 -2.84
N PRO A 28 -9.35 21.79 -3.62
CA PRO A 28 -10.59 22.46 -3.20
C PRO A 28 -11.80 21.53 -3.12
N ALA A 29 -11.80 20.43 -3.86
CA ALA A 29 -12.86 19.40 -3.83
C ALA A 29 -12.64 18.32 -2.77
N THR A 30 -11.72 18.54 -1.83
CA THR A 30 -11.48 17.62 -0.72
C THR A 30 -12.68 17.61 0.21
N TYR A 31 -13.21 16.42 0.43
CA TYR A 31 -14.20 16.17 1.45
C TYR A 31 -13.50 15.87 2.78
N HIS A 32 -14.06 16.40 3.85
CA HIS A 32 -13.62 16.14 5.21
C HIS A 32 -14.76 15.45 5.93
N ASP A 33 -14.58 14.18 6.27
CA ASP A 33 -15.56 13.47 7.07
C ASP A 33 -15.60 14.07 8.48
N GLN A 34 -16.76 14.58 8.87
CA GLN A 34 -17.03 15.21 10.17
C GLN A 34 -17.84 14.32 11.11
N GLU A 35 -18.27 13.12 10.70
CA GLU A 35 -19.20 12.28 11.47
C GLU A 35 -18.53 11.54 12.65
N SER A 36 -17.22 11.64 12.78
CA SER A 36 -16.44 11.05 13.87
C SER A 36 -15.89 12.12 14.80
N THR A 37 -16.16 12.00 16.10
CA THR A 37 -15.77 12.92 17.20
C THR A 37 -14.26 13.15 17.40
N THR A 38 -13.37 12.89 16.42
CA THR A 38 -11.92 13.10 16.53
C THR A 38 -11.25 13.22 15.14
N ARG A 39 -10.79 14.44 14.77
CA ARG A 39 -10.00 14.86 13.58
C ARG A 39 -10.54 14.45 12.20
N SER A 40 -10.73 15.43 11.31
CA SER A 40 -11.25 15.23 9.95
C SER A 40 -10.29 14.46 9.05
N ILE A 41 -10.74 13.31 8.53
CA ILE A 41 -10.03 12.55 7.50
C ILE A 41 -10.30 13.22 6.14
N ALA A 42 -9.24 13.58 5.42
CA ALA A 42 -9.36 14.12 4.07
C ALA A 42 -9.56 13.00 3.05
N SER A 43 -10.62 13.10 2.24
CA SER A 43 -10.85 12.25 1.08
C SER A 43 -11.02 13.11 -0.17
N LEU A 44 -10.49 12.63 -1.29
CA LEU A 44 -10.58 13.31 -2.57
C LEU A 44 -10.78 12.30 -3.68
N THR A 45 -11.83 12.50 -4.46
CA THR A 45 -12.09 11.71 -5.67
C THR A 45 -11.87 12.59 -6.89
N LEU A 46 -10.96 12.17 -7.78
CA LEU A 46 -10.62 12.87 -9.01
C LEU A 46 -10.98 12.01 -10.22
N GLN A 47 -11.61 12.62 -11.22
CA GLN A 47 -11.71 12.00 -12.55
C GLN A 47 -10.46 12.37 -13.35
N LEU A 48 -9.65 11.36 -13.69
CA LEU A 48 -8.45 11.55 -14.48
C LEU A 48 -8.77 11.45 -15.96
N ASP A 49 -8.35 12.45 -16.73
CA ASP A 49 -8.39 12.39 -18.19
C ASP A 49 -7.24 11.49 -18.70
N PRO A 50 -7.53 10.37 -19.40
CA PRO A 50 -6.51 9.44 -19.89
C PRO A 50 -5.52 10.07 -20.88
N VAL A 51 -5.96 11.06 -21.67
CA VAL A 51 -5.11 11.78 -22.63
C VAL A 51 -4.14 12.69 -21.88
N ARG A 52 -4.63 13.38 -20.84
CA ARG A 52 -3.76 14.20 -19.99
C ARG A 52 -2.79 13.35 -19.18
N LEU A 53 -3.19 12.17 -18.72
CA LEU A 53 -2.33 11.25 -17.97
C LEU A 53 -1.14 10.79 -18.82
N LYS A 54 -1.38 10.44 -20.09
CA LYS A 54 -0.32 10.10 -21.05
C LYS A 54 0.66 11.22 -21.32
N ARG A 55 0.28 12.49 -21.18
CA ARG A 55 1.23 13.61 -21.36
C ARG A 55 1.91 13.96 -20.03
N SER A 56 1.17 13.84 -18.94
CA SER A 56 1.65 14.24 -17.62
C SER A 56 2.62 13.24 -17.00
N HIS A 57 2.68 11.99 -17.47
CA HIS A 57 3.62 10.97 -16.96
C HIS A 57 5.10 11.31 -17.20
N GLU A 58 5.41 12.18 -18.16
CA GLU A 58 6.78 12.64 -18.43
C GLU A 58 7.22 13.71 -17.42
N ASN A 59 6.28 14.54 -16.98
CA ASN A 59 6.54 15.74 -16.17
C ASN A 59 6.11 15.61 -14.70
N CYS A 60 5.44 14.52 -14.31
CA CYS A 60 5.00 14.28 -12.95
C CYS A 60 5.25 12.82 -12.56
N PRO A 61 6.12 12.55 -11.56
CA PRO A 61 6.44 11.17 -11.14
C PRO A 61 5.23 10.44 -10.56
N ARG A 62 4.26 11.15 -10.00
CA ARG A 62 3.02 10.54 -9.52
C ARG A 62 2.08 10.15 -10.66
N CYS A 63 2.01 10.96 -11.72
CA CYS A 63 1.27 10.57 -12.92
C CYS A 63 1.94 9.40 -13.63
N ARG A 64 3.28 9.29 -13.57
CA ARG A 64 4.02 8.13 -14.05
C ARG A 64 3.63 6.87 -13.30
N LEU A 65 3.64 6.91 -11.96
CA LEU A 65 3.18 5.78 -11.14
C LEU A 65 1.78 5.28 -11.53
N LEU A 66 0.83 6.21 -11.73
CA LEU A 66 -0.53 5.85 -12.17
C LEU A 66 -0.56 5.26 -13.59
N ALA A 67 0.26 5.79 -14.50
CA ALA A 67 0.36 5.28 -15.87
C ALA A 67 0.99 3.89 -15.92
N ASP A 68 2.07 3.67 -15.17
CA ASP A 68 2.76 2.39 -15.06
C ASP A 68 1.82 1.33 -14.46
N ALA A 69 1.06 1.69 -13.42
CA ALA A 69 0.06 0.80 -12.84
C ALA A 69 -1.06 0.44 -13.83
N LEU A 70 -1.52 1.39 -14.65
CA LEU A 70 -2.48 1.11 -15.71
C LEU A 70 -1.89 0.27 -16.84
N ASP A 71 -0.62 0.48 -17.21
CA ASP A 71 0.06 -0.33 -18.23
C ASP A 71 0.25 -1.77 -17.76
N ALA A 72 0.51 -1.99 -16.47
CA ALA A 72 0.67 -3.33 -15.88
C ALA A 72 -0.65 -4.11 -15.76
N HIS A 73 -1.77 -3.42 -15.47
CA HIS A 73 -3.04 -4.09 -15.13
C HIS A 73 -4.16 -3.92 -16.17
N PHE A 74 -3.98 -3.05 -17.18
CA PHE A 74 -5.01 -2.82 -18.19
C PHE A 74 -4.38 -2.62 -19.58
N GLU A 75 -4.37 -3.69 -20.37
CA GLU A 75 -3.94 -3.58 -21.77
C GLU A 75 -4.87 -2.66 -22.57
N GLY A 76 -4.29 -1.66 -23.23
CA GLY A 76 -5.03 -0.82 -24.18
C GLY A 76 -5.81 0.36 -23.58
N TRP A 77 -5.64 0.73 -22.30
CA TRP A 77 -6.23 1.98 -21.74
C TRP A 77 -5.78 3.21 -22.55
N ARG A 78 -4.60 3.08 -23.19
CA ARG A 78 -4.06 4.07 -24.09
C ARG A 78 -4.84 4.22 -25.41
N LYS A 79 -5.66 3.26 -25.80
CA LYS A 79 -6.51 3.34 -27.02
C LYS A 79 -7.97 3.63 -26.67
N THR A 80 -8.50 2.94 -25.66
CA THR A 80 -9.94 2.96 -25.31
C THR A 80 -10.38 4.21 -24.55
N LYS A 81 -9.43 4.98 -23.96
CA LYS A 81 -9.71 6.20 -23.17
C LYS A 81 -10.83 5.97 -22.13
N PRO A 82 -10.67 5.00 -21.22
CA PRO A 82 -11.70 4.68 -20.24
C PRO A 82 -11.88 5.82 -19.24
N ARG A 83 -12.99 5.80 -18.49
CA ARG A 83 -13.16 6.71 -17.35
C ARG A 83 -12.29 6.24 -16.20
N LEU A 84 -11.36 7.09 -15.76
CA LEU A 84 -10.44 6.80 -14.66
C LEU A 84 -10.89 7.58 -13.43
N LEU A 85 -11.18 6.86 -12.34
CA LEU A 85 -11.56 7.42 -11.06
C LEU A 85 -10.43 7.18 -10.06
N LEU A 86 -9.82 8.26 -9.57
CA LEU A 86 -8.77 8.22 -8.57
C LEU A 86 -9.36 8.62 -7.22
N GLU A 87 -9.40 7.68 -6.28
CA GLU A 87 -9.79 7.93 -4.89
C GLU A 87 -8.53 8.02 -4.02
N LEU A 88 -8.39 9.14 -3.34
CA LEU A 88 -7.32 9.43 -2.39
C LEU A 88 -7.97 9.59 -1.02
N VAL A 89 -7.66 8.67 -0.12
CA VAL A 89 -8.05 8.77 1.28
C VAL A 89 -6.79 8.85 2.11
N GLU A 90 -6.77 9.78 3.06
CA GLU A 90 -5.64 9.92 3.97
C GLU A 90 -5.37 8.58 4.69
N CYS A 91 -4.11 8.15 4.72
CA CYS A 91 -3.66 6.87 5.31
C CYS A 91 -4.21 5.60 4.63
N ALA A 92 -4.79 5.71 3.45
CA ALA A 92 -5.24 4.56 2.66
C ALA A 92 -4.33 4.37 1.43
N PRO A 93 -4.33 3.18 0.80
CA PRO A 93 -3.77 3.03 -0.53
C PRO A 93 -4.44 3.99 -1.51
N VAL A 94 -3.68 4.41 -2.52
CA VAL A 94 -4.21 5.17 -3.65
C VAL A 94 -5.04 4.22 -4.49
N ARG A 95 -6.34 4.48 -4.62
CA ARG A 95 -7.24 3.63 -5.40
C ARG A 95 -7.50 4.24 -6.76
N LEU A 96 -7.24 3.48 -7.81
CA LEU A 96 -7.53 3.85 -9.18
C LEU A 96 -8.51 2.85 -9.78
N GLU A 97 -9.73 3.30 -10.08
CA GLU A 97 -10.76 2.50 -10.70
C GLU A 97 -10.91 2.87 -12.18
N VAL A 98 -10.92 1.85 -13.03
CA VAL A 98 -11.16 1.97 -14.47
C VAL A 98 -12.61 1.55 -14.75
N GLN A 99 -13.49 2.52 -14.96
CA GLN A 99 -14.89 2.27 -15.25
C GLN A 99 -15.09 1.94 -16.74
N ARG A 100 -15.82 0.85 -17.01
CA ARG A 100 -16.28 0.45 -18.35
C ARG A 100 -17.80 0.45 -18.40
N ASP A 101 -18.36 0.77 -19.56
CA ASP A 101 -19.80 0.65 -19.79
C ASP A 101 -20.17 -0.85 -19.80
N GLY A 102 -20.89 -1.32 -18.77
CA GLY A 102 -21.50 -2.65 -18.72
C GLY A 102 -20.71 -3.79 -18.08
N THR A 103 -19.51 -3.55 -17.52
CA THR A 103 -18.74 -4.56 -16.75
C THR A 103 -18.25 -3.96 -15.42
N GLU A 104 -18.07 -4.80 -14.38
CA GLU A 104 -17.41 -4.36 -13.14
C GLU A 104 -16.05 -3.72 -13.44
N GLY A 105 -15.80 -2.53 -12.88
CA GLY A 105 -14.59 -1.76 -13.11
C GLY A 105 -13.37 -2.43 -12.47
N VAL A 106 -12.21 -2.30 -13.13
CA VAL A 106 -10.94 -2.80 -12.58
C VAL A 106 -10.45 -1.81 -11.52
N LYS A 107 -10.21 -2.29 -10.30
CA LYS A 107 -9.67 -1.50 -9.19
C LYS A 107 -8.20 -1.82 -8.97
N ILE A 108 -7.36 -0.80 -8.97
CA ILE A 108 -5.93 -0.88 -8.69
C ILE A 108 -5.68 -0.16 -7.38
N GLU A 109 -5.11 -0.86 -6.39
CA GLU A 109 -4.69 -0.27 -5.12
C GLU A 109 -3.16 -0.12 -5.10
N ILE A 110 -2.68 1.13 -5.02
CA ILE A 110 -1.25 1.44 -5.01
C ILE A 110 -0.84 1.82 -3.59
N TYR A 111 0.04 1.02 -3.00
CA TYR A 111 0.61 1.27 -1.68
C TYR A 111 1.88 2.12 -1.83
N ALA A 112 1.80 3.40 -1.43
CA ALA A 112 2.93 4.32 -1.55
C ALA A 112 3.80 4.33 -0.26
N PRO A 113 5.13 4.13 -0.35
CA PRO A 113 6.04 4.18 0.80
C PRO A 113 5.99 5.45 1.68
N PRO A 114 5.77 6.67 1.15
CA PRO A 114 5.72 7.88 1.97
C PRO A 114 4.56 7.85 2.98
N ALA A 115 3.44 7.21 2.64
CA ALA A 115 2.31 7.05 3.53
C ALA A 115 2.64 6.12 4.71
N ILE A 116 3.48 5.10 4.48
CA ILE A 116 3.96 4.18 5.52
C ILE A 116 4.95 4.90 6.43
N GLU A 117 5.95 5.58 5.89
CA GLU A 117 6.95 6.28 6.69
C GLU A 117 6.36 7.43 7.51
N ASP A 118 5.48 8.24 6.92
CA ASP A 118 4.79 9.31 7.64
C ASP A 118 3.89 8.73 8.74
N CYS A 119 3.20 7.62 8.46
CA CYS A 119 2.42 6.91 9.47
C CYS A 119 3.31 6.39 10.62
N LEU A 120 4.46 5.78 10.31
CA LEU A 120 5.43 5.26 11.30
C LEU A 120 6.12 6.37 12.12
N LYS A 121 6.31 7.57 11.55
CA LYS A 121 7.02 8.68 12.22
C LYS A 121 6.07 9.59 12.97
N ASN A 122 4.94 9.94 12.35
CA ASN A 122 4.07 10.99 12.83
C ASN A 122 2.82 10.48 13.54
N HIS A 123 2.45 9.19 13.41
CA HIS A 123 1.44 8.44 14.20
C HIS A 123 0.22 9.25 14.68
N GLN A 124 -0.20 10.26 13.93
CA GLN A 124 -1.20 11.26 14.32
C GLN A 124 -2.61 10.83 13.89
N HIS A 125 -2.75 9.55 13.52
CA HIS A 125 -3.97 8.94 13.00
C HIS A 125 -4.66 8.16 14.13
N ARG A 126 -5.96 8.38 14.31
CA ARG A 126 -6.76 7.80 15.42
C ARG A 126 -6.66 6.26 15.49
N LEU A 127 -6.76 5.60 14.34
CA LEU A 127 -6.68 4.13 14.22
C LEU A 127 -5.26 3.60 14.48
N CYS A 128 -4.23 4.38 14.18
CA CYS A 128 -2.85 4.00 14.45
C CYS A 128 -2.45 4.26 15.91
N GLY A 129 -2.97 5.34 16.52
CA GLY A 129 -2.73 5.72 17.92
C GLY A 129 -3.41 4.84 18.97
N GLN A 130 -4.34 3.97 18.57
CA GLN A 130 -4.98 2.97 19.45
C GLN A 130 -4.18 1.67 19.57
N SER A 131 -3.21 1.44 18.68
CA SER A 131 -2.26 0.35 18.84
C SER A 131 -1.33 0.70 20.01
N ARG A 132 -1.57 0.09 21.16
CA ARG A 132 -0.64 0.13 22.29
C ARG A 132 0.74 -0.24 21.73
N ARG A 133 1.67 0.71 21.73
CA ARG A 133 3.05 0.57 21.23
C ARG A 133 3.91 -0.40 22.05
N ASP A 134 3.26 -1.27 22.82
CA ASP A 134 3.89 -2.21 23.73
C ASP A 134 3.42 -3.64 23.40
N LEU A 135 4.36 -4.39 22.80
CA LEU A 135 4.72 -5.76 23.15
C LEU A 135 4.11 -6.94 22.38
N PHE A 136 3.25 -6.75 21.37
CA PHE A 136 2.83 -7.90 20.57
C PHE A 136 3.79 -8.19 19.40
N VAL A 137 4.60 -9.23 19.57
CA VAL A 137 5.36 -9.89 18.51
C VAL A 137 4.80 -11.30 18.35
N PRO A 138 4.32 -11.70 17.16
CA PRO A 138 3.90 -13.07 16.91
C PRO A 138 5.03 -14.06 17.25
N SER A 139 4.70 -15.18 17.91
CA SER A 139 5.69 -16.21 18.24
C SER A 139 6.29 -16.90 17.01
N ARG A 140 5.67 -16.71 15.84
CA ARG A 140 6.10 -17.24 14.55
C ARG A 140 5.94 -16.15 13.50
N LEU A 141 6.99 -15.94 12.72
CA LEU A 141 7.01 -15.02 11.58
C LEU A 141 7.51 -15.77 10.35
N ILE A 142 7.14 -15.30 9.17
CA ILE A 142 7.70 -15.79 7.91
C ILE A 142 8.87 -14.88 7.54
N TYR A 143 10.06 -15.46 7.43
CA TYR A 143 11.21 -14.79 6.86
C TYR A 143 11.10 -14.85 5.34
N VAL A 144 11.17 -13.68 4.70
CA VAL A 144 10.93 -13.53 3.25
C VAL A 144 12.23 -13.40 2.44
N GLY A 145 13.41 -13.55 3.03
CA GLY A 145 14.67 -13.38 2.30
C GLY A 145 15.19 -11.94 2.29
N LYS A 146 16.35 -11.73 1.65
CA LYS A 146 17.02 -10.42 1.56
C LYS A 146 16.89 -9.77 0.19
N ASP A 147 16.79 -10.57 -0.85
CA ASP A 147 16.88 -10.11 -2.23
C ASP A 147 15.46 -9.96 -2.81
N PRO A 148 15.08 -8.76 -3.30
CA PRO A 148 13.79 -8.54 -3.93
C PRO A 148 13.57 -9.50 -5.10
N GLY A 149 12.43 -10.20 -5.10
CA GLY A 149 12.09 -11.19 -6.12
C GLY A 149 12.79 -12.54 -5.95
N SER A 150 13.63 -12.72 -4.94
CA SER A 150 14.16 -14.05 -4.60
C SER A 150 13.09 -14.84 -3.85
N THR A 151 12.74 -15.99 -4.40
CA THR A 151 11.87 -16.99 -3.74
C THR A 151 12.68 -17.96 -2.88
N GLU A 152 14.01 -17.85 -2.92
CA GLU A 152 14.91 -18.68 -2.14
C GLU A 152 14.91 -18.22 -0.68
N HIS A 153 14.86 -19.19 0.24
CA HIS A 153 14.93 -18.99 1.69
C HIS A 153 13.67 -18.50 2.40
N ILE A 154 12.49 -18.53 1.77
CA ILE A 154 11.24 -18.29 2.50
C ILE A 154 11.04 -19.41 3.52
N LYS A 155 10.83 -19.06 4.79
CA LYS A 155 10.67 -20.03 5.87
C LYS A 155 9.96 -19.48 7.09
N LEU A 156 9.36 -20.38 7.88
CA LEU A 156 8.79 -20.06 9.17
C LEU A 156 9.88 -19.99 10.25
N CYS A 157 10.00 -18.84 10.88
CA CYS A 157 10.92 -18.57 11.98
C CYS A 157 10.15 -18.49 13.30
N GLN A 158 10.69 -19.11 14.36
CA GLN A 158 10.28 -18.80 15.73
C GLN A 158 11.13 -17.63 16.20
N VAL A 159 10.48 -16.54 16.58
CA VAL A 159 11.15 -15.30 16.91
C VAL A 159 11.10 -15.11 18.43
N PRO A 160 12.24 -14.92 19.12
CA PRO A 160 12.24 -14.56 20.53
C PRO A 160 11.54 -13.21 20.73
N ALA A 161 11.04 -12.93 21.94
CA ALA A 161 10.19 -11.79 22.29
C ALA A 161 10.81 -10.38 22.11
N ASN A 162 11.88 -10.27 21.32
CA ASN A 162 12.59 -9.05 21.01
C ASN A 162 11.83 -8.27 19.92
N LYS A 163 11.99 -6.94 19.93
CA LYS A 163 11.33 -6.01 18.99
C LYS A 163 11.83 -6.21 17.55
N VAL A 164 11.29 -7.21 16.84
CA VAL A 164 11.50 -7.39 15.40
C VAL A 164 10.48 -6.56 14.63
N LYS A 165 10.93 -5.87 13.57
CA LYS A 165 10.02 -5.19 12.64
C LYS A 165 9.39 -6.24 11.75
N TYR A 166 8.06 -6.24 11.68
CA TYR A 166 7.31 -7.16 10.84
C TYR A 166 6.21 -6.41 10.09
N ILE A 167 5.76 -7.01 8.99
CA ILE A 167 4.55 -6.62 8.27
C ILE A 167 3.54 -7.74 8.47
N SER A 168 2.26 -7.39 8.57
CA SER A 168 1.16 -8.33 8.71
C SER A 168 0.19 -8.19 7.55
N LEU A 169 -0.23 -9.32 6.98
CA LEU A 169 -1.29 -9.39 5.99
C LEU A 169 -2.63 -9.68 6.69
N SER A 170 -3.55 -8.72 6.67
CA SER A 170 -4.92 -8.92 7.13
C SER A 170 -5.78 -9.43 5.98
N HIS A 171 -6.13 -10.71 6.00
CA HIS A 171 -6.97 -11.31 4.95
C HIS A 171 -8.08 -12.17 5.56
N CYS A 172 -9.17 -12.29 4.82
CA CYS A 172 -10.27 -13.19 5.17
C CYS A 172 -9.97 -14.58 4.59
N TRP A 173 -9.92 -15.60 5.45
CA TRP A 173 -9.55 -16.97 5.07
C TRP A 173 -10.57 -17.69 4.19
N GLY A 174 -11.82 -17.22 4.13
CA GLY A 174 -12.89 -17.84 3.34
C GLY A 174 -13.23 -19.27 3.78
N ASN A 175 -13.98 -19.99 2.94
CA ASN A 175 -14.46 -21.36 3.21
C ASN A 175 -13.69 -22.45 2.42
N GLY A 176 -12.50 -22.13 1.89
CA GLY A 176 -11.69 -23.04 1.07
C GLY A 176 -10.51 -23.68 1.82
N PRO A 177 -9.72 -24.56 1.16
CA PRO A 177 -8.50 -25.08 1.73
C PRO A 177 -7.52 -23.94 2.02
N THR A 178 -7.21 -23.74 3.29
CA THR A 178 -6.33 -22.67 3.75
C THR A 178 -4.88 -23.12 3.73
N PHE A 179 -3.99 -22.24 3.25
CA PHE A 179 -2.55 -22.45 3.36
C PHE A 179 -2.13 -22.31 4.84
N THR A 180 -2.24 -23.40 5.58
CA THR A 180 -2.11 -23.42 7.04
C THR A 180 -0.91 -24.26 7.49
N THR A 181 -0.25 -23.78 8.54
CA THR A 181 0.79 -24.54 9.23
C THR A 181 0.14 -25.45 10.28
N THR A 182 0.23 -26.76 10.07
CA THR A 182 -0.21 -27.79 11.02
C THR A 182 1.01 -28.36 11.75
N THR A 183 0.78 -29.16 12.79
CA THR A 183 1.87 -29.88 13.49
C THR A 183 2.64 -30.82 12.55
N ALA A 184 1.95 -31.42 11.57
CA ALA A 184 2.54 -32.33 10.60
C ALA A 184 3.50 -31.63 9.62
N ASN A 185 3.16 -30.42 9.15
CA ASN A 185 3.98 -29.69 8.17
C ASN A 185 4.89 -28.61 8.79
N LEU A 186 4.87 -28.43 10.11
CA LEU A 186 5.66 -27.40 10.81
C LEU A 186 7.17 -27.54 10.56
N ALA A 187 7.71 -28.76 10.62
CA ALA A 187 9.14 -29.01 10.42
C ALA A 187 9.56 -28.68 8.98
N GLU A 188 8.70 -28.96 8.00
CA GLU A 188 8.90 -28.61 6.61
C GLU A 188 8.88 -27.09 6.42
N ARG A 189 7.84 -26.41 6.90
CA ARG A 189 7.68 -24.94 6.80
C ARG A 189 8.82 -24.17 7.47
N LYS A 190 9.47 -24.74 8.49
CA LYS A 190 10.68 -24.18 9.11
C LYS A 190 11.93 -24.28 8.24
N ARG A 191 12.01 -25.29 7.37
CA ARG A 191 13.12 -25.46 6.42
C ARG A 191 12.91 -24.58 5.20
N HIS A 192 11.72 -24.67 4.61
CA HIS A 192 11.38 -23.96 3.39
C HIS A 192 9.86 -23.85 3.23
N ILE A 193 9.44 -22.75 2.63
CA ILE A 193 8.08 -22.54 2.15
C ILE A 193 8.19 -22.23 0.68
N ASP A 194 7.67 -23.13 -0.15
CA ASP A 194 7.65 -22.95 -1.59
C ASP A 194 6.74 -21.76 -1.95
N PHE A 195 7.30 -20.79 -2.66
CA PHE A 195 6.62 -19.56 -3.07
C PHE A 195 5.47 -19.86 -4.04
N ASP A 196 5.69 -20.74 -5.01
CA ASP A 196 4.69 -21.08 -6.03
C ASP A 196 3.52 -21.89 -5.44
N SER A 197 3.75 -22.56 -4.31
CA SER A 197 2.70 -23.25 -3.55
C SER A 197 1.77 -22.32 -2.77
N MET A 198 2.10 -21.03 -2.66
CA MET A 198 1.30 -20.06 -1.92
C MET A 198 0.13 -19.53 -2.75
N PRO A 199 -1.01 -19.18 -2.13
CA PRO A 199 -2.03 -18.36 -2.78
C PRO A 199 -1.47 -17.02 -3.28
N GLN A 200 -2.02 -16.48 -4.36
CA GLN A 200 -1.56 -15.21 -4.97
C GLN A 200 -1.43 -14.08 -3.95
N SER A 201 -2.42 -13.89 -3.07
CA SER A 201 -2.37 -12.83 -2.05
C SER A 201 -1.21 -12.96 -1.07
N PHE A 202 -0.68 -14.17 -0.86
CA PHE A 202 0.48 -14.40 0.00
C PHE A 202 1.79 -14.17 -0.76
N GLN A 203 1.83 -14.55 -2.04
CA GLN A 203 2.95 -14.21 -2.94
C GLN A 203 3.11 -12.70 -3.06
N ASP A 204 2.00 -11.98 -3.26
CA ASP A 204 1.99 -10.52 -3.31
C ASP A 204 2.49 -9.92 -1.99
N ALA A 205 2.02 -10.46 -0.85
CA ALA A 205 2.46 -10.00 0.46
C ALA A 205 3.96 -10.22 0.71
N VAL A 206 4.51 -11.36 0.27
CA VAL A 206 5.96 -11.64 0.32
C VAL A 206 6.73 -10.63 -0.52
N THR A 207 6.29 -10.43 -1.77
CA THR A 207 6.93 -9.51 -2.72
C THR A 207 6.94 -8.08 -2.18
N ILE A 208 5.79 -7.58 -1.73
CA ILE A 208 5.66 -6.24 -1.13
C ILE A 208 6.55 -6.11 0.12
N THR A 209 6.61 -7.15 0.96
CA THR A 209 7.45 -7.14 2.17
C THR A 209 8.94 -7.02 1.82
N GLN A 210 9.39 -7.74 0.79
CA GLN A 210 10.77 -7.65 0.27
C GLN A 210 11.06 -6.26 -0.32
N GLU A 211 10.15 -5.71 -1.13
CA GLU A 211 10.29 -4.39 -1.74
C GLU A 211 10.35 -3.26 -0.70
N LEU A 212 9.62 -3.42 0.41
CA LEU A 212 9.65 -2.51 1.55
C LEU A 212 10.89 -2.69 2.45
N GLY A 213 11.74 -3.68 2.17
CA GLY A 213 12.97 -3.94 2.93
C GLY A 213 12.75 -4.45 4.35
N VAL A 214 11.58 -5.03 4.64
CA VAL A 214 11.28 -5.71 5.92
C VAL A 214 11.53 -7.21 5.78
N ARG A 215 12.04 -7.87 6.83
CA ARG A 215 12.51 -9.26 6.77
C ARG A 215 12.30 -10.02 8.07
#